data_AF-X0SW63-F1
#
_entry.id   AF-X0SW63-F1
#
_cell.length_a   1.000
_cell.length_b   1.000
_cell.length_c   1.000
_cell.angle_alpha   90.00
_cell.angle_beta   90.00
_cell.angle_gamma   90.00
#
_symmetry.space_group_name_H-M   'P 1'
#
loop_
_entity.id
_entity.type
_entity.pdbx_description
1 polymer ?
#
loop_
_entity_poly.entity_id
_entity_poly.type
_entity_poly.pdbx_seq_one_letter_code
_entity_poly.pdbx_strand_id
1 'polypeptide(L)' 'VVVRGRVEGSIRGLRVTLQAQSHVDGDIYHQSLAIEQGAYFEGKSRRSDDPLGNVKTQSARGDKSAKPGGGTE' A
#
# COMPACT_ATOMS: atom_id res chain seq x y z
N VAL A 1 -9.12 7.29 -5.63
CA VAL A 1 -8.48 7.17 -6.95
C VAL A 1 -8.95 5.89 -7.59
N VAL A 2 -9.48 5.96 -8.82
CA VAL A 2 -9.89 4.78 -9.60
C VAL A 2 -9.09 4.77 -10.88
N VAL A 3 -8.44 3.65 -11.19
CA VAL A 3 -7.58 3.51 -12.39
C VAL A 3 -8.31 2.66 -13.43
N ARG A 4 -8.45 3.19 -14.65
CA ARG A 4 -9.21 2.58 -15.77
C ARG A 4 -8.37 2.30 -17.02
N GLY A 5 -7.05 2.42 -16.91
CA GLY A 5 -6.15 2.31 -18.05
C GLY A 5 -4.71 2.20 -17.58
N ARG A 6 -3.79 2.73 -18.38
CA ARG A 6 -2.35 2.73 -18.07
C ARG A 6 -1.96 3.97 -17.27
N VAL A 7 -1.21 3.78 -16.19
CA VAL A 7 -0.66 4.85 -15.34
C VAL A 7 0.80 4.53 -15.10
N GLU A 8 1.67 5.51 -15.34
CA GLU A 8 3.09 5.44 -15.04
C GLU A 8 3.44 6.55 -14.04
N GLY A 9 4.12 6.19 -12.96
CA GLY A 9 4.59 7.12 -11.93
C GLY A 9 3.98 6.88 -10.56
N SER A 10 4.05 7.90 -9.69
CA SER A 10 3.63 7.78 -8.30
C SER A 10 2.15 8.06 -8.08
N ILE A 11 1.38 7.08 -7.63
CA ILE A 11 -0.04 7.25 -7.24
C ILE A 11 -0.11 7.56 -5.74
N ARG A 12 -0.86 8.59 -5.35
CA ARG A 12 -1.11 8.91 -3.94
C ARG A 12 -2.60 9.08 -3.72
N GLY A 13 -3.16 8.41 -2.71
CA GLY A 13 -4.54 8.62 -2.32
C GLY A 13 -5.02 7.72 -1.19
N LEU A 14 -5.98 8.18 -0.39
CA LEU A 14 -6.51 7.42 0.75
C LEU A 14 -7.10 6.07 0.32
N ARG A 15 -7.96 6.08 -0.70
CA ARG A 15 -8.57 4.88 -1.29
C ARG A 15 -8.19 4.77 -2.76
N VAL A 16 -7.50 3.69 -3.12
CA VAL A 16 -7.07 3.41 -4.48
C VAL A 16 -7.74 2.12 -4.98
N THR A 17 -8.34 2.17 -6.16
CA THR A 17 -9.02 1.04 -6.79
C THR A 17 -8.52 0.87 -8.21
N LEU A 18 -7.90 -0.26 -8.51
CA LEU A 18 -7.47 -0.63 -9.85
C LEU A 18 -8.59 -1.44 -10.49
N GLN A 19 -9.10 -1.00 -11.65
CA GLN A 19 -10.13 -1.72 -12.38
C GLN A 19 -9.55 -2.81 -13.28
N ALA A 20 -10.41 -3.73 -13.73
CA ALA A 20 -10.03 -4.73 -14.73
C ALA A 20 -9.35 -4.07 -15.94
N GLN A 21 -8.25 -4.66 -16.43
CA GLN A 21 -7.41 -4.17 -17.54
C GLN A 21 -6.57 -2.91 -17.25
N SER A 22 -6.62 -2.35 -16.04
CA SER A 22 -5.71 -1.25 -15.67
C SER A 22 -4.27 -1.74 -15.55
N HIS A 23 -3.32 -0.89 -15.94
CA HIS A 23 -1.88 -1.16 -15.85
C HIS A 23 -1.24 -0.03 -15.05
N VAL A 24 -0.68 -0.35 -13.90
CA VAL A 24 0.02 0.65 -13.07
C VAL A 24 1.47 0.25 -12.95
N ASP A 25 2.36 1.11 -13.43
CA ASP A 25 3.80 1.00 -13.25
C ASP A 25 4.30 2.15 -12.35
N GLY A 26 4.86 1.82 -11.18
CA GLY A 26 5.44 2.79 -10.27
C GLY A 26 5.03 2.63 -8.80
N ASP A 27 5.20 3.70 -8.02
CA ASP A 27 4.97 3.67 -6.58
C ASP A 27 3.53 4.03 -6.20
N ILE A 28 2.85 3.21 -5.38
CA ILE A 28 1.50 3.50 -4.88
C ILE A 28 1.52 3.77 -3.37
N TYR A 29 1.18 4.99 -2.98
CA TYR A 29 0.95 5.40 -1.59
C TYR A 29 -0.55 5.43 -1.30
N HIS A 30 -1.01 4.52 -0.44
CA HIS A 30 -2.43 4.38 -0.15
C HIS A 30 -2.73 4.04 1.31
N GLN A 31 -3.93 4.36 1.80
CA GLN A 31 -4.42 3.84 3.09
C GLN A 31 -5.19 2.53 2.90
N SER A 32 -5.95 2.45 1.79
CA SER A 32 -6.69 1.28 1.35
C SER A 32 -6.51 1.08 -0.16
N LEU A 33 -6.13 -0.13 -0.57
CA LEU A 33 -5.96 -0.54 -1.97
C LEU A 33 -6.90 -1.69 -2.29
N ALA A 34 -7.58 -1.59 -3.42
CA ALA A 34 -8.38 -2.66 -4.01
C ALA A 34 -7.91 -2.89 -5.45
N ILE A 35 -7.73 -4.16 -5.81
CA ILE A 35 -7.29 -4.57 -7.15
C ILE A 35 -8.37 -5.50 -7.70
N GLU A 36 -9.04 -5.09 -8.76
CA GLU A 36 -9.98 -5.95 -9.48
C GLU A 36 -9.25 -7.04 -10.27
N GLN A 37 -9.94 -8.15 -10.52
CA GLN A 37 -9.42 -9.23 -11.35
C GLN A 37 -9.07 -8.72 -12.75
N GLY A 38 -7.86 -9.03 -13.22
CA GLY A 38 -7.35 -8.58 -14.51
C GLY A 38 -6.71 -7.19 -14.50
N ALA A 39 -6.57 -6.55 -13.33
CA ALA A 39 -5.70 -5.39 -13.18
C ALA A 39 -4.23 -5.84 -13.03
N TYR A 40 -3.32 -5.08 -13.64
CA TYR A 40 -1.88 -5.27 -13.56
C TYR A 40 -1.24 -4.16 -12.74
N PHE A 41 -0.40 -4.54 -11.79
CA PHE A 41 0.35 -3.61 -10.96
C PHE A 41 1.80 -4.09 -10.85
N GLU A 42 2.72 -3.22 -11.24
CA GLU A 42 4.16 -3.41 -11.14
C GLU A 42 4.77 -2.20 -10.42
N GLY A 43 5.61 -2.46 -9.40
CA GLY A 43 6.27 -1.42 -8.62
C GLY A 43 6.10 -1.61 -7.11
N LYS A 44 6.22 -0.52 -6.34
CA LYS A 44 6.24 -0.57 -4.87
C LYS A 44 4.96 -0.01 -4.28
N SER A 45 4.30 -0.80 -3.43
CA SER A 45 3.15 -0.32 -2.68
C SER A 45 3.56 0.04 -1.25
N ARG A 46 3.15 1.23 -0.79
CA ARG A 46 3.36 1.70 0.58
C ARG A 46 2.03 2.06 1.20
N ARG A 47 1.67 1.34 2.26
CA ARG A 47 0.50 1.64 3.05
C ARG A 47 0.84 2.70 4.10
N SER A 48 0.15 3.84 4.06
CA SER A 48 0.32 4.93 5.03
C SER A 48 -1.04 5.46 5.45
N ASP A 49 -1.20 5.77 6.73
CA ASP A 49 -2.41 6.36 7.29
C ASP A 49 -2.62 7.81 6.80
N ASP A 50 -1.51 8.48 6.46
CA ASP A 50 -1.49 9.83 5.94
C ASP A 50 -0.67 9.88 4.62
N PRO A 51 -1.27 9.53 3.47
CA PRO A 51 -0.58 9.51 2.17
C PRO A 51 -0.39 10.92 1.56
N LEU A 52 -0.94 11.96 2.20
CA LEU A 52 -0.89 13.37 1.78
C LEU A 52 -0.08 14.24 2.74
N GLY A 53 0.01 13.89 4.03
CA GLY A 53 0.84 14.62 4.97
C GLY A 53 2.31 14.24 4.89
N ASN A 54 3.10 15.27 4.64
CA ASN A 54 4.46 15.50 5.07
C ASN A 54 5.21 14.30 5.64
N VAL A 55 6.35 13.99 5.00
CA VAL A 55 7.44 13.16 5.52
C VAL A 55 7.85 13.70 6.91
N LYS A 56 7.14 13.29 7.95
CA LYS A 56 7.68 13.24 9.30
C LYS A 56 8.16 11.83 9.47
N THR A 57 9.48 11.70 9.36
CA THR A 57 10.32 10.78 10.13
C THR A 57 9.58 10.28 11.37
N GLN A 58 9.70 8.97 11.67
CA GLN A 58 9.14 8.21 12.81
C GLN A 58 7.88 7.39 12.42
N SER A 59 7.80 6.07 12.57
CA SER A 59 8.57 5.15 13.40
C SER A 59 8.30 3.70 12.99
N ALA A 60 9.36 2.91 12.97
CA ALA A 60 9.45 1.65 13.72
C ALA A 60 8.11 0.96 14.09
N ARG A 61 7.49 0.30 13.10
CA ARG A 61 6.75 -0.95 13.34
C ARG A 61 7.08 -1.98 12.27
N GLY A 62 8.36 -2.08 11.92
CA GLY A 62 8.93 -3.41 11.83
C GLY A 62 8.96 -3.94 13.26
N ASP A 63 8.53 -5.17 13.44
CA ASP A 63 9.04 -6.02 14.49
C ASP A 63 8.66 -5.65 15.95
N LYS A 64 7.46 -6.10 16.37
CA LYS A 64 7.45 -6.88 17.61
C LYS A 64 7.42 -8.35 17.22
N SER A 65 8.62 -8.87 17.06
CA SER A 65 8.99 -10.27 17.25
C SER A 65 8.29 -10.94 18.44
N ALA A 66 8.24 -12.27 18.29
CA ALA A 66 8.37 -13.30 19.32
C ALA A 66 7.09 -13.86 20.00
N LYS A 67 6.67 -15.06 19.53
CA LYS A 67 6.57 -16.24 20.44
C LYS A 67 8.01 -16.60 20.88
N PRO A 68 8.32 -17.27 22.03
CA PRO A 68 7.50 -18.11 22.93
C PRO A 68 7.82 -17.99 24.46
N GLY A 69 7.16 -18.79 25.33
CA GLY A 69 7.49 -19.01 26.77
C GLY A 69 6.36 -18.57 27.72
N GLY A 70 5.87 -19.31 28.72
CA GLY A 70 6.42 -20.39 29.55
C GLY A 70 6.35 -19.95 31.02
N GLY A 71 5.64 -20.69 31.89
CA GLY A 71 5.51 -20.47 33.35
C GLY A 71 4.12 -20.86 33.87
N THR A 72 3.89 -22.12 34.29
CA THR A 72 4.03 -22.67 35.67
C THR A 72 3.02 -22.10 36.67
N GLU A 73 1.98 -22.89 36.93
CA GLU A 73 1.42 -23.07 38.28
C GLU A 73 1.83 -24.44 38.79
#